data_AF-A0A927J8B6-F1
#
_entry.id   AF-A0A927J8B6-F1
#
_cell.length_a   1.000
_cell.length_b   1.000
_cell.length_c   1.000
_cell.angle_alpha   90.00
_cell.angle_beta   90.00
_cell.angle_gamma   90.00
#
_symmetry.space_group_name_H-M   'P 1'
#
loop_
_entity.id
_entity.type
_entity.pdbx_description
1 polymer ?
#
loop_
_entity_poly.entity_id
_entity_poly.type
_entity_poly.pdbx_seq_one_letter_code
_entity_poly.pdbx_strand_id
1 'polypeptide(L)'
;MKKIEAIIRKSKFNEVRAALHEADIDFLSWWDVKGQGSARQGLIFRGIAYDINAIDRIYISFVVRNINVDKSIEAILSSAYTGESGDGRIFVSSVEQSIRIRTGDHGDESLYDKEDDK
;
A
#
# COMPACT_ATOMS: atom_id res chain seq x y z
N MET A 1 2.13 -16.12 -5.93
CA MET A 1 1.71 -14.72 -5.82
C MET A 1 2.25 -14.12 -4.54
N LYS A 2 2.31 -12.79 -4.46
CA LYS A 2 2.68 -12.05 -3.24
C LYS A 2 1.65 -10.98 -2.95
N LYS A 3 1.35 -10.78 -1.67
CA LYS A 3 0.60 -9.62 -1.19
C LYS A 3 1.60 -8.54 -0.84
N ILE A 4 1.35 -7.34 -1.35
CA ILE A 4 2.08 -6.12 -1.02
C ILE A 4 1.17 -5.26 -0.17
N GLU A 5 1.69 -4.86 0.99
CA GLU A 5 1.02 -3.98 1.94
C GLU A 5 1.92 -2.79 2.20
N ALA A 6 1.44 -1.57 1.98
CA ALA A 6 2.22 -0.36 2.17
C ALA A 6 1.49 0.63 3.07
N ILE A 7 2.16 1.10 4.12
CA ILE A 7 1.67 2.21 4.95
C ILE A 7 2.46 3.43 4.55
N ILE A 8 1.80 4.45 4.00
CA ILE A 8 2.44 5.65 3.44
C ILE A 8 1.85 6.94 4.03
N ARG A 9 2.52 8.08 3.77
CA ARG A 9 1.92 9.41 4.01
C ARG A 9 0.63 9.57 3.20
N LYS A 10 -0.42 10.09 3.84
CA LYS A 10 -1.70 10.36 3.16
C LYS A 10 -1.56 11.34 1.99
N SER A 11 -0.68 12.33 2.11
CA SER A 11 -0.39 13.29 1.05
C SER A 11 0.21 12.67 -0.22
N LYS A 12 0.87 11.52 -0.12
CA LYS A 12 1.52 10.82 -1.25
C LYS A 12 0.61 9.83 -1.97
N PHE A 13 -0.60 9.58 -1.47
CA PHE A 13 -1.45 8.51 -2.00
C PHE A 13 -1.75 8.65 -3.50
N ASN A 14 -2.05 9.86 -3.98
CA ASN A 14 -2.36 10.08 -5.39
C ASN A 14 -1.14 9.80 -6.30
N GLU A 15 0.05 10.22 -5.88
CA GLU A 15 1.31 9.95 -6.60
C GLU A 15 1.60 8.45 -6.64
N VAL A 16 1.45 7.76 -5.51
CA VAL A 16 1.67 6.30 -5.41
C VAL A 16 0.66 5.52 -6.26
N ARG A 17 -0.62 5.91 -6.24
CA ARG A 17 -1.65 5.29 -7.07
C ARG A 17 -1.35 5.47 -8.56
N ALA A 18 -0.92 6.65 -8.98
CA ALA A 18 -0.54 6.90 -10.37
C ALA A 18 0.68 6.07 -10.79
N ALA A 19 1.73 6.02 -9.96
CA ALA A 19 2.92 5.22 -10.24
C ALA A 19 2.62 3.70 -10.33
N LEU A 20 1.73 3.19 -9.48
CA LEU A 20 1.28 1.80 -9.56
C LEU A 20 0.49 1.53 -10.84
N HIS A 21 -0.38 2.45 -11.27
CA HIS A 21 -1.10 2.35 -12.53
C HIS A 21 -0.13 2.35 -13.74
N GLU A 22 0.85 3.25 -13.77
CA GLU A 22 1.91 3.26 -14.80
C GLU A 22 2.75 1.98 -14.81
N ALA A 23 2.87 1.32 -13.66
CA ALA A 23 3.50 0.02 -13.52
C ALA A 23 2.57 -1.16 -13.84
N ASP A 24 1.38 -0.94 -14.42
CA ASP A 24 0.40 -1.97 -14.79
C ASP A 24 -0.15 -2.73 -13.56
N ILE A 25 -0.45 -1.98 -12.50
CA ILE A 25 -1.04 -2.48 -11.24
C ILE A 25 -2.32 -1.70 -10.92
N ASP A 26 -3.44 -2.16 -11.45
CA ASP A 26 -4.73 -1.46 -11.35
C ASP A 26 -5.59 -1.87 -10.17
N PHE A 27 -5.47 -3.13 -9.75
CA PHE A 27 -6.30 -3.69 -8.70
C PHE A 27 -5.63 -3.55 -7.34
N LEU A 28 -6.07 -2.55 -6.57
CA LEU A 28 -5.63 -2.35 -5.20
C LEU A 28 -6.79 -1.95 -4.28
N SER A 29 -6.66 -2.25 -2.99
CA SER A 29 -7.54 -1.78 -1.92
C SER A 29 -6.76 -0.82 -1.02
N TRP A 30 -7.43 0.19 -0.46
CA TRP A 30 -6.80 1.11 0.48
C TRP A 30 -7.76 1.58 1.56
N TRP A 31 -7.20 1.96 2.72
CA TRP A 31 -7.95 2.45 3.87
C TRP A 31 -7.19 3.58 4.57
N ASP A 32 -7.93 4.51 5.18
CA ASP A 32 -7.38 5.44 6.14
C ASP A 32 -7.02 4.70 7.43
N VAL A 33 -5.77 4.84 7.88
CA VAL A 33 -5.29 4.24 9.14
C VAL A 33 -4.54 5.26 9.98
N LYS A 34 -4.44 5.01 11.28
CA LYS A 34 -3.58 5.79 12.18
C LYS A 34 -2.27 5.03 12.41
N GLY A 35 -1.14 5.69 12.13
CA GLY A 35 0.19 5.19 12.48
C GLY A 35 0.67 5.82 13.78
N GLN A 36 1.32 5.02 14.63
CA GLN A 36 2.02 5.54 15.79
C GLN A 36 3.48 5.82 15.43
N GLY A 37 3.90 7.09 15.56
CA GLY A 37 5.30 7.49 15.39
C GLY A 37 6.14 7.18 16.63
N SER A 38 7.48 7.20 16.48
CA SER A 38 8.42 7.07 17.60
C SER A 38 8.55 8.35 18.43
N ALA A 39 8.14 9.50 17.91
CA ALA A 39 8.14 10.77 18.64
C ALA A 39 6.97 10.80 19.63
N ARG A 40 7.27 10.84 20.93
CA ARG A 40 6.29 11.01 22.01
C ARG A 40 6.20 12.50 22.34
N GLN A 41 5.28 13.23 21.71
CA GLN A 41 5.00 14.60 22.11
C GLN A 41 3.73 14.60 22.95
N GLY A 42 3.86 14.69 24.28
CA GLY A 42 2.69 14.86 25.15
C GLY A 42 2.21 16.30 25.08
N LEU A 43 1.01 16.54 24.57
CA LEU A 43 0.39 17.87 24.61
C LEU A 43 -0.55 17.93 25.82
N ILE A 44 -0.25 18.80 26.79
CA ILE A 44 -1.14 19.04 27.93
C ILE A 44 -2.08 20.18 27.55
N PHE A 45 -3.39 19.89 27.49
CA PHE A 45 -4.43 20.91 27.29
C PHE A 45 -5.40 20.88 28.47
N ARG A 46 -5.54 21.99 29.19
CA ARG A 46 -6.37 22.13 30.40
C ARG A 46 -6.12 21.05 31.47
N GLY A 47 -4.86 20.65 31.65
CA GLY A 47 -4.47 19.64 32.64
C GLY A 47 -4.75 18.19 32.23
N ILE A 48 -5.27 17.96 31.03
CA ILE A 48 -5.44 16.63 30.44
C ILE A 48 -4.29 16.38 29.45
N ALA A 49 -3.57 15.28 29.62
CA ALA A 49 -2.57 14.83 28.65
C ALA A 49 -3.29 14.23 27.44
N TYR A 50 -3.14 14.86 26.27
CA TYR A 50 -3.56 14.30 25.01
C TYR A 50 -2.38 13.58 24.35
N ASP A 51 -2.56 12.29 24.12
CA ASP A 51 -1.67 11.51 23.27
C ASP A 51 -1.97 11.88 21.80
N ILE A 52 -1.19 12.81 21.26
CA ILE A 52 -1.27 13.27 19.86
C ILE A 52 -0.45 12.40 18.90
N ASN A 53 0.03 11.22 19.33
CA ASN A 53 1.01 10.46 18.55
C ASN A 53 0.41 9.64 17.39
N ALA A 54 -0.90 9.78 17.12
CA ALA A 54 -1.61 9.08 16.04
C ALA A 54 -1.64 9.93 14.76
N ILE A 55 -0.77 9.60 13.81
CA ILE A 55 -0.63 10.30 12.53
C ILE A 55 -1.51 9.62 11.48
N ASP A 56 -2.24 10.41 10.68
CA ASP A 56 -3.02 9.90 9.55
C ASP A 56 -2.13 9.34 8.44
N ARG A 57 -2.47 8.12 8.00
CA ARG A 57 -1.75 7.35 7.00
C ARG A 57 -2.73 6.68 6.05
N ILE A 58 -2.21 6.28 4.90
CA ILE A 58 -2.94 5.38 4.00
C ILE A 58 -2.27 4.02 4.07
N TYR A 59 -3.10 3.00 4.25
CA TYR A 59 -2.72 1.62 4.06
C TYR A 59 -3.17 1.18 2.66
N ILE A 60 -2.26 0.67 1.86
CA ILE A 60 -2.52 0.11 0.53
C ILE A 60 -2.29 -1.39 0.61
N SER A 61 -3.19 -2.20 0.05
CA SER A 61 -3.12 -3.66 0.02
C SER A 61 -3.50 -4.17 -1.38
N PHE A 62 -2.63 -4.97 -1.97
CA PHE A 62 -2.90 -5.60 -3.26
C PHE A 62 -2.08 -6.90 -3.42
N VAL A 63 -2.48 -7.73 -4.37
CA VAL A 63 -1.83 -9.01 -4.66
C VAL A 63 -1.32 -8.99 -6.09
N VAL A 64 -0.08 -9.43 -6.28
CA VAL A 64 0.58 -9.45 -7.58
C VAL A 64 1.19 -10.82 -7.87
N ARG A 65 1.41 -11.08 -9.17
CA ARG A 65 2.26 -12.18 -9.64
C ARG A 65 3.70 -11.96 -9.19
N ASN A 66 4.47 -13.04 -9.04
CA ASN A 66 5.86 -12.92 -8.58
C ASN A 66 6.71 -12.02 -9.49
N ILE A 67 6.47 -12.04 -10.80
CA ILE A 67 7.15 -11.19 -11.79
C ILE A 67 6.89 -9.68 -11.59
N ASN A 68 5.80 -9.32 -10.93
CA ASN A 68 5.39 -7.93 -10.73
C ASN A 68 5.83 -7.35 -9.39
N VAL A 69 6.44 -8.16 -8.50
CA VAL A 69 6.77 -7.76 -7.13
C VAL A 69 7.76 -6.60 -7.11
N ASP A 70 8.89 -6.73 -7.80
CA ASP A 70 9.96 -5.74 -7.74
C ASP A 70 9.51 -4.40 -8.35
N LYS A 71 8.83 -4.42 -9.51
CA LYS A 71 8.29 -3.20 -10.13
C LYS A 71 7.26 -2.50 -9.24
N SER A 72 6.42 -3.26 -8.52
CA SER A 72 5.44 -2.68 -7.59
C SER A 72 6.12 -2.02 -6.39
N ILE A 73 7.18 -2.64 -5.85
CA ILE A 73 7.94 -2.08 -4.74
C ILE A 73 8.66 -0.81 -5.18
N GLU A 74 9.31 -0.81 -6.34
CA GLU A 74 10.02 0.34 -6.90
C GLU A 74 9.08 1.52 -7.18
N ALA A 75 7.89 1.26 -7.74
CA ALA A 75 6.87 2.28 -7.96
C ALA A 75 6.44 2.94 -6.64
N ILE A 76 6.23 2.17 -5.57
CA ILE A 76 5.87 2.72 -4.25
C ILE A 76 7.05 3.50 -3.66
N LEU A 77 8.26 2.97 -3.73
CA LEU A 77 9.45 3.62 -3.17
C LEU A 77 9.70 4.98 -3.82
N SER A 78 9.67 5.06 -5.16
CA SER A 78 9.96 6.29 -5.89
C SER A 78 8.91 7.38 -5.65
N SER A 79 7.63 7.02 -5.54
CA SER A 79 6.52 7.96 -5.40
C SER A 79 6.17 8.33 -3.95
N ALA A 80 6.37 7.41 -2.98
CA ALA A 80 6.09 7.67 -1.57
C ALA A 80 7.24 8.36 -0.82
N TYR A 81 8.46 8.31 -1.36
CA TYR A 81 9.65 8.83 -0.70
C TYR A 81 9.66 10.37 -0.62
N THR A 82 9.98 10.88 0.56
CA THR A 82 10.25 12.31 0.79
C THR A 82 11.62 12.54 1.41
N GLY A 83 12.23 11.51 1.99
CA GLY A 83 13.48 11.60 2.76
C GLY A 83 13.27 11.95 4.23
N GLU A 84 12.04 12.29 4.62
CA GLU A 84 11.69 12.65 5.99
C GLU A 84 11.26 11.45 6.82
N SER A 85 11.50 11.53 8.13
CA SER A 85 11.09 10.47 9.06
C SER A 85 9.59 10.19 8.98
N GLY A 86 9.27 8.89 8.91
CA GLY A 86 7.89 8.42 8.78
C GLY A 86 7.37 8.49 7.36
N ASP A 87 8.15 8.20 6.32
CA ASP A 87 7.60 8.00 4.97
C ASP A 87 6.69 6.78 4.90
N GLY A 88 7.07 5.69 5.56
CA GLY A 88 6.25 4.49 5.58
C GLY A 88 7.03 3.20 5.73
N ARG A 89 6.33 2.09 5.49
CA ARG A 89 6.91 0.74 5.37
C ARG A 89 6.13 -0.05 4.33
N ILE A 90 6.82 -0.94 3.64
CA ILE A 90 6.25 -1.92 2.72
C ILE A 90 6.47 -3.31 3.34
N PHE A 91 5.43 -4.14 3.33
CA PHE A 91 5.46 -5.52 3.76
C PHE A 91 5.11 -6.41 2.57
N VAL A 92 5.79 -7.54 2.46
CA VAL A 92 5.56 -8.52 1.41
C VAL A 92 5.29 -9.86 2.07
N SER A 93 4.15 -10.47 1.76
CA SER A 93 3.77 -11.79 2.27
C SER A 93 3.40 -12.73 1.12
N SER A 94 3.54 -14.03 1.36
CA SER A 94 3.17 -15.05 0.37
C SER A 94 1.65 -15.21 0.32
N VAL A 95 1.10 -15.28 -0.91
CA VAL A 95 -0.29 -15.64 -1.15
C VAL A 95 -0.31 -16.97 -1.90
N GLU A 96 -0.95 -17.96 -1.29
CA GLU A 96 -1.07 -19.31 -1.85
C GLU A 96 -2.09 -19.36 -2.99
N GLN A 97 -3.21 -18.67 -2.85
CA GLN A 97 -4.29 -18.71 -3.83
C GLN A 97 -4.98 -17.35 -3.97
N SER A 98 -5.40 -17.05 -5.20
CA SER A 98 -6.29 -15.95 -5.55
C SER A 98 -7.39 -16.51 -6.45
N ILE A 99 -8.62 -16.02 -6.31
CA ILE A 99 -9.78 -16.48 -7.07
C ILE A 99 -10.56 -15.26 -7.54
N ARG A 100 -10.76 -15.13 -8.85
CA ARG A 100 -11.55 -14.06 -9.46
C ARG A 100 -13.03 -14.43 -9.40
N ILE A 101 -13.80 -13.74 -8.55
CA ILE A 101 -15.22 -14.07 -8.28
C ILE A 101 -16.07 -14.18 -9.56
N ARG A 102 -15.87 -13.27 -10.52
CA ARG A 102 -16.68 -13.18 -11.74
C ARG A 102 -16.50 -14.39 -12.68
N THR A 103 -15.27 -14.89 -12.82
CA THR A 103 -14.92 -15.92 -13.82
C THR A 103 -14.58 -17.27 -13.20
N GLY A 104 -14.26 -17.29 -11.91
CA GLY A 104 -13.70 -18.46 -11.24
C GLY A 104 -12.24 -18.73 -11.59
N ASP A 105 -11.52 -17.80 -12.24
CA ASP A 105 -10.09 -18.00 -12.52
C ASP A 105 -9.29 -18.12 -11.21
N HIS A 106 -8.31 -19.02 -11.19
CA HIS A 106 -7.49 -19.32 -10.02
C HIS A 106 -6.03 -18.88 -10.22
N GLY A 107 -5.35 -18.60 -9.11
CA GLY A 107 -3.91 -18.35 -9.11
C GLY A 107 -3.56 -17.08 -9.89
N ASP A 108 -2.48 -17.16 -10.66
CA ASP A 108 -1.98 -16.03 -11.44
C ASP A 108 -3.00 -15.53 -12.48
N GLU A 109 -3.82 -16.41 -13.06
CA GLU A 109 -4.86 -16.06 -14.04
C GLU A 109 -5.94 -15.12 -13.48
N SER A 110 -6.12 -15.13 -12.16
CA SER A 110 -7.10 -14.25 -11.50
C SER A 110 -6.64 -12.79 -11.44
N LEU A 111 -5.34 -12.52 -11.65
CA LEU A 111 -4.68 -11.25 -11.36
C LEU A 111 -4.39 -10.37 -12.59
N TYR A 112 -4.74 -10.81 -13.79
CA TYR A 112 -4.60 -10.00 -15.01
C TYR A 112 -5.85 -10.16 -15.88
N ASP A 113 -6.11 -9.16 -16.72
CA ASP A 113 -7.20 -9.23 -17.68
C ASP A 113 -6.74 -9.94 -18.95
N LYS A 114 -7.41 -11.04 -19.28
CA LYS A 114 -7.12 -11.87 -20.46
C LYS A 114 -7.46 -11.16 -21.79
N GLU A 115 -8.06 -9.97 -21.74
CA GLU A 115 -8.44 -9.19 -22.93
C GLU A 115 -7.28 -8.34 -23.47
N ASP A 116 -6.28 -7.99 -22.66
CA ASP A 116 -5.14 -7.15 -23.07
C ASP A 116 -3.99 -7.94 -23.75
N ASP A 117 -4.07 -9.28 -23.75
CA ASP A 117 -3.07 -10.20 -24.35
C ASP A 117 -3.47 -10.68 -25.78
N LYS A 118 -4.44 -10.01 -26.44
CA LYS A 118 -4.86 -10.28 -27.83
C LYS A 118 -4.59 -9.10 -28.75
#